data_AF-A0A817N6C9-F1
#
_entry.id   AF-A0A817N6C9-F1
#
_cell.length_a   1.000
_cell.length_b   1.000
_cell.length_c   1.000
_cell.angle_alpha   90.00
_cell.angle_beta   90.00
_cell.angle_gamma   90.00
#
_symmetry.space_group_name_H-M   'P 1'
#
loop_
_entity.id
_entity.type
_entity.pdbx_description
1 polymer ?
#
loop_
_entity_poly.entity_id
_entity_poly.type
_entity_poly.pdbx_seq_one_letter_code
_entity_poly.pdbx_strand_id
1 'polypeptide(L)'
;MTTNAELADIEIRCIPDNPHAISGVLLTKKARFDIETKSKGETTKLTPLNLVLILDRSGSMELDNKLTFAKKAVISVLNLLHDDDIVHLVAYDADVSVIFENARA
;
A
#
# COMPACT_ATOMS: atom_id res chain seq x y z
N MET A 1 -5.83 27.52 -3.07
CA MET A 1 -4.49 27.60 -2.45
C MET A 1 -3.88 26.22 -2.53
N THR A 2 -2.98 26.00 -3.48
CA THR A 2 -2.38 24.70 -3.77
C THR A 2 -1.27 24.47 -2.75
N THR A 3 -1.49 23.58 -1.78
CA THR A 3 -0.45 23.15 -0.84
C THR A 3 0.61 22.38 -1.60
N ASN A 4 1.81 22.98 -1.74
CA ASN A 4 3.01 22.26 -2.17
C ASN A 4 3.23 21.11 -1.18
N ALA A 5 3.03 19.88 -1.62
CA ALA A 5 3.47 18.72 -0.86
C ALA A 5 5.00 18.83 -0.71
N GLU A 6 5.47 18.94 0.53
CA GLU A 6 6.89 19.03 0.83
C GLU A 6 7.54 17.69 0.45
N LEU A 7 8.36 17.70 -0.60
CA LEU A 7 8.96 16.49 -1.15
C LEU A 7 10.04 15.97 -0.20
N ALA A 8 9.95 14.69 0.17
CA ALA A 8 10.99 14.02 0.95
C ALA A 8 12.14 13.55 0.04
N ASP A 9 13.37 13.64 0.55
CA ASP A 9 14.54 13.11 -0.15
C ASP A 9 14.49 11.57 -0.15
N ILE A 10 14.69 10.98 -1.33
CA ILE A 10 14.80 9.53 -1.54
C ILE A 10 16.27 9.18 -1.76
N GLU A 11 16.77 8.23 -0.99
CA GLU A 11 18.09 7.62 -1.16
C GLU A 11 17.92 6.21 -1.73
N ILE A 12 18.58 5.92 -2.86
CA ILE A 12 18.59 4.59 -3.47
C ILE A 12 20.02 4.04 -3.39
N ARG A 13 20.18 2.89 -2.72
CA ARG A 13 21.47 2.21 -2.58
C ARG A 13 21.43 0.90 -3.36
N CYS A 14 22.39 0.71 -4.27
CA CYS A 14 22.57 -0.54 -5.01
C CYS A 14 23.76 -1.30 -4.44
N ILE A 15 23.53 -2.52 -3.95
CA ILE A 15 24.51 -3.33 -3.25
C ILE A 15 24.66 -4.66 -4.00
N PRO A 16 25.80 -4.94 -4.64
CA PRO A 16 26.03 -6.22 -5.30
C PRO A 16 26.22 -7.34 -4.27
N ASP A 17 25.97 -8.59 -4.68
CA ASP A 17 26.23 -9.79 -3.88
C ASP A 17 27.67 -9.88 -3.36
N ASN A 18 28.62 -9.49 -4.19
CA ASN A 18 30.04 -9.37 -3.90
C ASN A 18 30.60 -8.19 -4.72
N PRO A 19 31.35 -7.26 -4.08
CA PRO A 19 31.88 -6.06 -4.73
C PRO A 19 32.96 -6.31 -5.79
N HIS A 20 33.42 -7.56 -5.97
CA HIS A 20 34.46 -7.92 -6.92
C HIS A 20 33.90 -8.67 -8.14
N ALA A 21 34.50 -8.40 -9.31
CA ALA A 21 34.30 -9.12 -10.56
C ALA A 21 35.66 -9.39 -11.22
N ILE A 22 35.74 -10.48 -11.99
CA ILE A 22 36.95 -10.80 -12.74
C ILE A 22 37.00 -9.91 -13.99
N SER A 23 38.09 -9.18 -14.17
CA SER A 23 38.29 -8.32 -15.33
C SER A 23 38.25 -9.14 -16.63
N GLY A 24 37.54 -8.64 -17.64
CA GLY A 24 37.44 -9.27 -18.96
C GLY A 24 36.47 -10.45 -19.07
N VAL A 25 35.79 -10.83 -17.98
CA VAL A 25 34.81 -11.93 -17.99
C VAL A 25 33.40 -11.38 -17.87
N LEU A 26 32.52 -11.74 -18.80
CA LEU A 26 31.09 -11.47 -18.68
C LEU A 26 30.48 -12.38 -17.63
N LEU A 27 29.87 -11.81 -16.59
CA LEU A 27 29.27 -12.56 -15.49
C LEU A 27 27.96 -11.91 -15.04
N THR A 28 27.00 -12.75 -14.63
CA THR A 28 25.72 -12.29 -14.08
C THR A 28 25.82 -12.15 -12.57
N LYS A 29 25.55 -10.96 -12.04
CA LYS A 29 25.53 -10.68 -10.59
C LYS A 29 24.14 -10.32 -10.10
N LYS A 30 23.87 -10.67 -8.85
CA LYS A 30 22.68 -10.17 -8.14
C LYS A 30 23.04 -8.85 -7.46
N ALA A 31 22.10 -7.91 -7.49
CA ALA A 31 22.20 -6.67 -6.73
C ALA A 31 20.90 -6.44 -5.97
N ARG A 32 21.04 -5.94 -4.74
CA ARG A 32 19.93 -5.46 -3.91
C ARG A 32 19.80 -3.96 -4.09
N PHE A 33 18.57 -3.49 -4.24
CA PHE A 33 18.25 -2.06 -4.21
C PHE A 33 17.52 -1.76 -2.92
N ASP A 34 18.12 -0.91 -2.10
CA ASP A 34 17.50 -0.37 -0.90
C ASP A 34 16.98 1.03 -1.25
N ILE A 35 15.68 1.27 -1.05
CA ILE A 35 15.05 2.57 -1.27
C ILE A 35 14.63 3.10 0.09
N GLU A 36 15.26 4.18 0.52
CA GLU A 36 15.04 4.77 1.84
C GLU A 36 14.61 6.22 1.68
N THR A 37 13.53 6.60 2.37
CA THR A 37 13.08 7.98 2.46
C THR A 37 13.59 8.58 3.75
N LYS A 38 14.28 9.73 3.68
CA LYS A 38 14.70 10.44 4.89
C LYS A 38 13.48 11.16 5.46
N SER A 39 13.02 10.70 6.63
CA SER A 39 12.02 11.42 7.41
C SER A 39 12.65 12.71 7.91
N LYS A 40 12.30 13.84 7.30
CA LYS A 40 12.60 15.15 7.88
C LYS A 40 11.62 15.30 9.04
N GLY A 41 12.16 15.47 10.25
CA GLY A 41 11.37 15.61 11.46
C GLY A 41 10.33 16.73 11.32
N GLU A 42 9.22 16.52 12.04
CA GLU A 42 7.98 17.31 12.11
C GLU A 42 6.94 17.06 11.01
N THR A 43 5.91 16.29 11.42
CA THR A 43 4.51 16.33 10.96
C THR A 43 4.30 16.73 9.50
N THR A 44 4.96 16.05 8.56
CA THR A 44 4.53 16.07 7.17
C THR A 44 3.15 15.47 7.13
N LYS A 45 2.14 16.31 6.86
CA LYS A 45 0.77 15.90 6.60
C LYS A 45 0.84 14.74 5.61
N LEU A 46 0.39 13.55 6.04
CA LEU A 46 0.42 12.36 5.20
C LEU A 46 -0.24 12.71 3.87
N THR A 47 0.41 12.37 2.76
CA THR A 47 -0.20 12.52 1.44
C THR A 47 -1.50 11.71 1.46
N PRO A 48 -2.65 12.32 1.14
CA PRO A 48 -3.92 11.61 1.13
C PRO A 48 -3.83 10.34 0.30
N LEU A 49 -4.21 9.22 0.92
CA LEU A 49 -4.22 7.92 0.27
C LEU A 49 -5.52 7.76 -0.51
N ASN A 50 -5.43 7.07 -1.65
CA ASN A 50 -6.60 6.54 -2.35
C ASN A 50 -6.57 5.02 -2.26
N LEU A 51 -7.48 4.45 -1.47
CA LEU A 51 -7.50 3.04 -1.12
C LEU A 51 -8.75 2.35 -1.66
N VAL A 52 -8.57 1.20 -2.31
CA VAL A 52 -9.66 0.32 -2.72
C VAL A 52 -9.61 -0.97 -1.90
N LEU A 53 -10.68 -1.24 -1.17
CA LEU A 53 -10.88 -2.47 -0.42
C LEU A 53 -11.77 -3.41 -1.23
N ILE A 54 -11.29 -4.62 -1.48
CA ILE A 54 -12.05 -5.67 -2.17
C ILE A 54 -12.39 -6.76 -1.17
N LEU A 55 -13.69 -6.99 -0.95
CA LEU A 55 -14.23 -7.98 -0.03
C LEU A 55 -14.75 -9.19 -0.82
N ASP A 56 -14.15 -10.35 -0.60
CA ASP A 56 -14.68 -11.61 -1.11
C ASP A 56 -15.96 -12.00 -0.35
N ARG A 57 -17.04 -12.29 -1.08
CA ARG A 57 -18.34 -12.75 -0.55
C ARG A 57 -18.74 -14.13 -1.11
N SER A 58 -17.79 -14.88 -1.66
CA SER A 58 -18.02 -16.25 -2.12
C SER A 58 -18.57 -17.15 -1.01
N GLY A 59 -19.25 -18.25 -1.36
CA GLY A 59 -19.86 -19.15 -0.37
C GLY A 59 -18.87 -19.72 0.66
N SER A 60 -17.57 -19.73 0.37
CA SER A 60 -16.53 -20.14 1.33
C SER A 60 -16.36 -19.17 2.51
N MET A 61 -16.79 -17.92 2.35
CA MET A 61 -16.71 -16.85 3.34
C MET A 61 -17.85 -16.89 4.37
N GLU A 62 -18.94 -17.61 4.09
CA GLU A 62 -20.04 -17.80 5.04
C GLU A 62 -19.67 -18.78 6.16
N LEU A 63 -18.70 -19.65 5.91
CA LEU A 63 -18.21 -20.63 6.88
C LEU A 63 -17.30 -19.99 7.93
N ASP A 64 -17.32 -20.55 9.14
CA ASP A 64 -16.40 -20.21 10.24
C ASP A 64 -16.34 -18.72 10.60
N ASN A 65 -17.42 -17.97 10.38
CA ASN A 65 -17.48 -16.52 10.61
C ASN A 65 -16.45 -15.70 9.80
N LYS A 66 -15.87 -16.23 8.73
CA LYS A 66 -14.84 -15.55 7.93
C LYS A 66 -15.30 -14.20 7.42
N LEU A 67 -16.52 -14.12 6.87
CA LEU A 67 -17.11 -12.86 6.41
C LEU A 67 -17.27 -11.86 7.55
N THR A 68 -17.64 -12.31 8.75
CA THR A 68 -17.75 -11.47 9.95
C THR A 68 -16.40 -10.89 10.34
N PHE A 69 -15.34 -11.70 10.34
CA PHE A 69 -13.98 -11.23 10.62
C PHE A 69 -13.46 -10.30 9.52
N ALA A 70 -13.74 -10.58 8.26
CA ALA A 70 -13.37 -9.72 7.14
C ALA A 70 -14.03 -8.34 7.25
N LYS A 71 -15.32 -8.27 7.59
CA LYS A 71 -16.02 -7.01 7.87
C LYS A 71 -15.38 -6.25 9.03
N LYS A 72 -15.01 -6.93 10.12
CA LYS A 72 -14.29 -6.31 11.25
C LYS A 72 -12.94 -5.76 10.82
N ALA A 73 -12.18 -6.49 10.00
CA ALA A 73 -10.91 -6.02 9.47
C ALA A 73 -11.08 -4.78 8.58
N VAL A 74 -12.10 -4.75 7.72
CA VAL A 74 -12.45 -3.56 6.93
C VAL A 74 -12.73 -2.37 7.85
N ILE A 75 -13.56 -2.54 8.87
CA ILE A 75 -13.84 -1.47 9.85
C ILE A 75 -12.55 -1.00 10.54
N SER A 76 -11.67 -1.93 10.94
CA SER A 76 -10.38 -1.57 11.53
C SER A 76 -9.49 -0.76 10.59
N VAL A 77 -9.47 -1.07 9.29
CA VAL A 77 -8.73 -0.28 8.30
C VAL A 77 -9.33 1.11 8.15
N LEU A 78 -10.66 1.21 8.06
CA LEU A 78 -11.34 2.50 7.95
C LEU A 78 -11.05 3.40 9.15
N ASN A 79 -10.97 2.84 10.37
CA ASN A 79 -10.62 3.58 11.58
C ASN A 79 -9.15 4.08 11.63
N LEU A 80 -8.27 3.59 10.74
CA LEU A 80 -6.87 4.01 10.66
C LEU A 80 -6.63 5.09 9.59
N LEU A 81 -7.62 5.35 8.73
CA LEU A 81 -7.54 6.37 7.70
C LEU A 81 -7.70 7.77 8.32
N HIS A 82 -7.08 8.77 7.69
CA HIS A 82 -7.24 10.18 8.04
C HIS A 82 -8.38 10.81 7.24
N ASP A 83 -8.97 11.90 7.74
CA ASP A 83 -10.13 12.60 7.15
C ASP A 83 -9.95 13.03 5.66
N ASP A 84 -8.71 13.17 5.21
CA ASP A 84 -8.39 13.53 3.83
C ASP A 84 -8.28 12.31 2.88
N ASP A 85 -8.22 11.08 3.41
CA ASP A 85 -8.10 9.85 2.64
C ASP A 85 -9.40 9.51 1.90
N ILE A 86 -9.25 8.89 0.74
CA ILE A 86 -10.35 8.43 -0.10
C ILE A 86 -10.39 6.91 -0.06
N VAL A 87 -11.56 6.35 0.21
CA VAL A 87 -11.76 4.91 0.26
C VAL A 87 -12.93 4.44 -0.61
N HIS A 88 -12.72 3.30 -1.23
CA HIS A 88 -13.70 2.58 -2.02
C HIS A 88 -13.85 1.16 -1.46
N LEU A 89 -15.07 0.63 -1.43
CA LEU A 89 -15.33 -0.75 -1.03
C LEU A 89 -16.10 -1.47 -2.13
N VAL A 90 -15.54 -2.58 -2.58
CA VAL A 90 -16.11 -3.44 -3.62
C VAL A 90 -16.29 -4.83 -3.05
N ALA A 91 -17.48 -5.41 -3.16
CA ALA A 91 -17.76 -6.79 -2.82
C ALA A 91 -17.80 -7.65 -4.09
N TYR A 92 -17.10 -8.78 -4.05
CA TYR A 92 -16.88 -9.64 -5.21
C TYR A 92 -17.30 -11.10 -4.94
N ASP A 93 -18.13 -11.65 -5.82
CA ASP A 93 -18.41 -13.09 -5.94
C ASP A 93 -18.53 -13.54 -7.42
N ALA A 94 -19.73 -13.89 -7.87
CA ALA A 94 -20.06 -14.07 -9.28
C ALA A 94 -20.30 -12.72 -9.97
N ASP A 95 -20.76 -11.73 -9.22
CA ASP A 95 -20.99 -10.37 -9.70
C ASP A 95 -20.17 -9.37 -8.87
N VAL A 96 -19.80 -8.26 -9.51
CA VAL A 96 -19.12 -7.14 -8.84
C VAL A 96 -20.18 -6.19 -8.28
N SER A 97 -20.11 -5.90 -6.99
CA SER A 97 -20.95 -4.89 -6.34
C SER A 97 -20.09 -3.82 -5.70
N VAL A 98 -20.24 -2.57 -6.13
CA VAL A 98 -19.61 -1.42 -5.48
C VAL A 98 -20.50 -1.03 -4.29
N ILE A 99 -19.96 -1.17 -3.08
CA ILE A 99 -20.69 -0.84 -1.84
C ILE A 99 -20.67 0.68 -1.62
N PHE A 100 -19.50 1.29 -1.80
CA PHE A 100 -19.34 2.75 -1.86
C PHE A 100 -18.06 3.11 -2.61
N GLU A 101 -18.04 4.33 -3.14
CA GLU A 101 -16.92 4.90 -3.88
C GLU A 101 -16.69 6.34 -3.44
N ASN A 102 -15.43 6.79 -3.52
CA ASN A 102 -15.03 8.16 -3.17
C ASN A 102 -15.47 8.58 -1.76
N ALA A 103 -15.60 7.64 -0.82
CA ALA A 103 -15.93 7.95 0.56
C ALA A 103 -14.72 8.59 1.22
N ARG A 104 -14.96 9.63 2.02
CA ARG A 104 -13.96 10.20 2.93
C ARG A 104 -14.10 9.51 4.27
N ALA A 105 -12.98 9.21 4.91
CA ALA A 105 -12.94 8.58 6.22
C ALA A 105 -13.64 9.44 7.30
#